data_AF-A0A925NVN0-F1
#
_entry.id   AF-A0A925NVN0-F1
#
_cell.length_a   1.000
_cell.length_b   1.000
_cell.length_c   1.000
_cell.angle_alpha   90.00
_cell.angle_beta   90.00
_cell.angle_gamma   90.00
#
_symmetry.space_group_name_H-M   'P 1'
#
loop_
_entity.id
_entity.type
_entity.pdbx_description
1 polymer ?
#
loop_
_entity_poly.entity_id
_entity_poly.type
_entity_poly.pdbx_seq_one_letter_code
_entity_poly.pdbx_strand_id
1 'polypeptide(L)'
;GMKLFDMMPMGYDPEYAYALLEKLGAGGRNAYLYFQIPMDLIYPFLFGITYCLLIAYLLDKLDRFKNETYYLCILPLFAGLFDYLENFGIIDMLVHYPHLTDKVIQTATFFTVLKSLFSTISFTVVIGLLVILGLKKLFRKK
;
A
#
# COMPACT_ATOMS: atom_id res chain seq x y z
N GLY A 1 15.34 -4.33 -15.45
CA GLY A 1 15.11 -5.47 -14.53
C GLY A 1 13.65 -5.88 -14.58
N MET A 2 13.26 -6.99 -13.94
CA MET A 2 11.84 -7.26 -13.64
C MET A 2 11.40 -6.32 -12.51
N LYS A 3 10.10 -6.03 -12.40
CA LYS A 3 9.56 -5.23 -11.30
C LYS A 3 9.41 -6.13 -10.08
N LEU A 4 9.60 -5.56 -8.89
CA LEU A 4 9.34 -6.25 -7.63
C LEU A 4 7.82 -6.32 -7.39
N PHE A 5 7.40 -7.26 -6.53
CA PHE A 5 5.99 -7.54 -6.26
C PHE A 5 5.18 -6.30 -5.85
N ASP A 6 5.72 -5.52 -4.92
CA ASP A 6 5.14 -4.30 -4.36
C ASP A 6 4.98 -3.18 -5.41
N MET A 7 5.74 -3.22 -6.50
CA MET A 7 5.69 -2.26 -7.61
C MET A 7 4.68 -2.63 -8.71
N MET A 8 3.87 -3.68 -8.51
CA MET A 8 2.88 -4.16 -9.46
C MET A 8 1.46 -3.95 -8.93
N PRO A 9 0.90 -2.74 -9.01
CA PRO A 9 -0.36 -2.40 -8.35
C PRO A 9 -1.60 -3.14 -8.88
N MET A 10 -1.48 -3.75 -10.06
CA MET A 10 -2.53 -4.58 -10.67
C MET A 10 -2.34 -6.08 -10.38
N GLY A 11 -1.39 -6.43 -9.51
CA GLY A 11 -1.02 -7.80 -9.22
C GLY A 11 -0.13 -8.42 -10.30
N TYR A 12 0.10 -9.71 -10.13
CA TYR A 12 0.93 -10.58 -10.96
C TYR A 12 0.39 -12.00 -10.96
N ASP A 13 0.76 -12.78 -11.99
CA ASP A 13 0.42 -14.19 -12.13
C ASP A 13 1.52 -15.11 -11.56
N PRO A 14 1.23 -16.42 -11.39
CA PRO A 14 2.22 -17.39 -10.91
C PRO A 14 3.48 -17.45 -11.75
N GLU A 15 3.36 -17.45 -13.08
CA GLU A 15 4.48 -17.50 -14.01
C GLU A 15 5.45 -16.34 -13.78
N TYR A 16 4.92 -15.12 -13.59
CA TYR A 16 5.70 -13.94 -13.27
C TYR A 16 6.41 -14.07 -11.91
N ALA A 17 5.71 -14.54 -10.88
CA ALA A 17 6.28 -14.69 -9.55
C ALA A 17 7.44 -15.67 -9.53
N TYR A 18 7.28 -16.82 -10.18
CA TYR A 18 8.35 -17.80 -10.36
C TYR A 18 9.53 -17.21 -11.13
N ALA A 19 9.28 -16.56 -12.27
CA ALA A 19 10.33 -15.96 -13.08
C ALA A 19 11.09 -14.85 -12.33
N LEU A 20 10.40 -14.05 -11.50
CA LEU A 20 11.04 -13.03 -10.66
C LEU A 20 11.95 -13.69 -9.60
N LEU A 21 11.45 -14.69 -8.87
CA LEU A 21 12.20 -15.36 -7.81
C LEU A 21 13.38 -16.17 -8.34
N GLU A 22 13.25 -16.74 -9.53
CA GLU A 22 14.35 -17.38 -10.27
C GLU A 22 15.41 -16.34 -10.65
N LYS A 23 15.00 -15.22 -11.26
CA LYS A 23 15.89 -14.16 -11.70
C LYS A 23 16.62 -13.46 -10.55
N LEU A 24 16.00 -13.36 -9.38
CA LEU A 24 16.65 -12.87 -8.16
C LEU A 24 17.79 -13.78 -7.70
N GLY A 25 17.69 -15.09 -7.96
CA GLY A 25 18.63 -16.08 -7.45
C GLY A 25 18.71 -16.09 -5.92
N ALA A 26 19.62 -16.89 -5.36
CA ALA A 26 19.76 -17.01 -3.91
C ALA A 26 20.20 -15.68 -3.24
N GLY A 27 21.09 -14.92 -3.90
CA GLY A 27 21.57 -13.64 -3.39
C GLY A 27 20.49 -12.56 -3.37
N GLY A 28 19.74 -12.41 -4.47
CA GLY A 28 18.65 -11.45 -4.56
C GLY A 28 17.50 -11.77 -3.62
N ARG A 29 17.15 -13.06 -3.44
CA ARG A 29 16.13 -13.46 -2.45
C ARG A 29 16.54 -13.18 -1.02
N ASN A 30 17.80 -13.41 -0.64
CA ASN A 30 18.32 -13.01 0.66
C ASN A 30 18.29 -11.49 0.84
N ALA A 31 18.70 -10.74 -0.17
CA ALA A 31 18.64 -9.28 -0.10
C ALA A 31 17.21 -8.77 0.04
N TYR A 32 16.24 -9.39 -0.65
CA TYR A 32 14.82 -9.09 -0.50
C TYR A 32 14.37 -9.32 0.96
N LEU A 33 14.65 -10.51 1.51
CA LEU A 33 14.25 -10.87 2.87
C LEU A 33 14.85 -9.96 3.95
N TYR A 34 16.12 -9.56 3.83
CA TYR A 34 16.85 -8.89 4.91
C TYR A 34 17.08 -7.39 4.73
N PHE A 35 16.84 -6.83 3.54
CA PHE A 35 16.96 -5.38 3.31
C PHE A 35 15.65 -4.75 2.84
N GLN A 36 14.94 -5.38 1.91
CA GLN A 36 13.70 -4.82 1.38
C GLN A 36 12.53 -5.01 2.35
N ILE A 37 12.23 -6.25 2.76
CA ILE A 37 11.10 -6.54 3.66
C ILE A 37 11.16 -5.72 4.96
N PRO A 38 12.30 -5.55 5.67
CA PRO A 38 12.33 -4.74 6.87
C PRO A 38 11.92 -3.27 6.64
N MET A 39 12.29 -2.69 5.49
CA MET A 39 11.86 -1.35 5.12
C MET A 39 10.37 -1.32 4.77
N ASP A 40 9.90 -2.35 4.05
CA ASP A 40 8.50 -2.51 3.65
C ASP A 40 7.59 -2.85 4.85
N LEU A 41 8.14 -3.23 6.01
CA LEU A 41 7.39 -3.35 7.27
C LEU A 41 7.30 -2.02 8.06
N ILE A 42 8.18 -1.06 7.82
CA ILE A 42 8.12 0.25 8.48
C ILE A 42 7.19 1.19 7.72
N TYR A 43 7.24 1.16 6.39
CA TYR A 43 6.51 2.07 5.53
C TYR A 43 4.97 2.03 5.73
N PRO A 44 4.29 0.87 5.80
CA PRO A 44 2.84 0.79 5.95
C PRO A 44 2.32 1.42 7.23
N PHE A 45 3.06 1.29 8.34
CA PHE A 45 2.73 1.97 9.59
C PHE A 45 2.78 3.49 9.44
N LEU A 46 3.90 4.00 8.91
CA LEU A 46 4.08 5.43 8.71
C LEU A 46 3.04 5.99 7.73
N PHE A 47 2.80 5.30 6.63
CA PHE A 47 1.78 5.63 5.65
C PHE A 47 0.39 5.69 6.29
N GLY A 48 -0.02 4.61 6.96
CA GLY A 48 -1.35 4.47 7.55
C GLY A 48 -1.65 5.57 8.58
N ILE A 49 -0.75 5.77 9.55
CA ILE A 49 -0.92 6.77 10.60
C ILE A 49 -0.85 8.19 10.04
N THR A 50 0.13 8.49 9.20
CA THR A 50 0.32 9.85 8.68
C THR A 50 -0.86 10.28 7.82
N TYR A 51 -1.34 9.40 6.93
CA TYR A 51 -2.49 9.72 6.07
C TYR A 51 -3.80 9.76 6.86
N CYS A 52 -3.99 8.90 7.86
CA CYS A 52 -5.15 8.96 8.76
C CYS A 52 -5.23 10.33 9.45
N LEU A 53 -4.13 10.76 10.08
CA LEU A 53 -4.06 12.04 10.77
C LEU A 53 -4.18 13.23 9.81
N LEU A 54 -3.59 13.14 8.61
CA LEU A 54 -3.70 14.18 7.58
C LEU A 54 -5.14 14.35 7.11
N ILE A 55 -5.86 13.25 6.83
CA ILE A 55 -7.27 13.29 6.44
C ILE A 55 -8.11 13.90 7.57
N ALA A 56 -7.90 13.46 8.82
CA ALA A 56 -8.58 14.02 9.99
C ALA A 56 -8.36 15.54 10.11
N TYR A 57 -7.11 15.99 9.99
CA TYR A 57 -6.74 17.40 10.03
C TYR A 57 -7.41 18.22 8.91
N LEU A 58 -7.41 17.71 7.68
CA LEU A 58 -8.03 18.41 6.55
C LEU A 58 -9.56 18.49 6.69
N LEU A 59 -10.20 17.43 7.17
CA LEU A 59 -11.63 17.41 7.47
C LEU A 59 -12.00 18.41 8.58
N ASP A 60 -11.18 18.51 9.62
CA ASP A 60 -11.37 19.51 10.69
C ASP A 60 -11.28 20.94 10.14
N LYS A 61 -10.27 21.25 9.30
CA LYS A 61 -10.15 22.57 8.65
C LYS A 61 -11.30 22.94 7.72
N LEU A 62 -12.05 21.95 7.27
CA LEU A 62 -13.22 22.13 6.42
C LEU A 62 -14.54 22.14 7.19
N ASP A 63 -14.49 22.01 8.53
CA ASP A 63 -15.67 21.85 9.39
C ASP A 63 -16.50 20.59 9.05
N ARG A 64 -15.84 19.58 8.47
CA ARG A 64 -16.44 18.31 8.02
C ARG A 64 -16.16 17.13 8.94
N PHE A 65 -15.37 17.30 10.00
CA PHE A 65 -15.00 16.19 10.88
C PHE A 65 -16.19 15.59 11.67
N LYS A 66 -17.28 16.35 11.86
CA LYS A 66 -18.45 15.93 12.66
C LYS A 66 -19.49 15.08 11.91
N ASN A 67 -19.30 14.87 10.61
CA ASN A 67 -20.21 14.11 9.76
C ASN A 67 -19.63 12.70 9.49
N GLU A 68 -20.35 11.86 8.73
CA GLU A 68 -19.92 10.52 8.28
C GLU A 68 -18.58 10.52 7.51
N THR A 69 -18.08 11.68 7.09
CA THR A 69 -16.77 11.80 6.43
C THR A 69 -15.58 11.40 7.30
N TYR A 70 -15.75 11.24 8.61
CA TYR A 70 -14.67 10.75 9.49
C TYR A 70 -14.21 9.32 9.12
N TYR A 71 -15.09 8.48 8.55
CA TYR A 71 -14.73 7.13 8.10
C TYR A 71 -13.62 7.13 7.03
N LEU A 72 -13.43 8.25 6.32
CA LEU A 72 -12.33 8.40 5.35
C LEU A 72 -10.95 8.27 6.00
N CYS A 73 -10.83 8.54 7.31
CA CYS A 73 -9.56 8.41 8.04
C CYS A 73 -9.10 6.95 8.15
N ILE A 74 -10.02 5.98 8.00
CA ILE A 74 -9.73 4.55 8.15
C ILE A 74 -9.12 3.94 6.87
N LEU A 75 -9.39 4.55 5.70
CA LEU A 75 -8.87 4.08 4.41
C LEU A 75 -7.35 3.83 4.38
N PRO A 76 -6.49 4.76 4.82
CA PRO A 76 -5.05 4.53 4.82
C PRO A 76 -4.59 3.46 5.82
N LEU A 77 -5.37 3.20 6.89
CA LEU A 77 -5.08 2.12 7.83
C LEU A 77 -5.28 0.75 7.16
N PHE A 78 -6.35 0.59 6.37
CA PHE A 78 -6.55 -0.62 5.57
C PHE A 78 -5.51 -0.78 4.48
N ALA A 79 -5.08 0.30 3.82
CA ALA A 79 -3.97 0.24 2.87
C ALA A 79 -2.69 -0.33 3.53
N GLY A 80 -2.34 0.18 4.71
CA GLY A 80 -1.19 -0.32 5.46
C GLY A 80 -1.36 -1.77 5.94
N LEU A 81 -2.57 -2.16 6.37
CA LEU A 81 -2.89 -3.54 6.74
C LEU A 81 -2.69 -4.51 5.57
N PHE A 82 -3.19 -4.16 4.39
CA PHE A 82 -3.03 -5.01 3.21
C PHE A 82 -1.58 -5.09 2.73
N ASP A 83 -0.80 -4.02 2.90
CA ASP A 83 0.63 -4.05 2.59
C ASP A 83 1.39 -5.01 3.53
N TYR A 84 1.03 -5.07 4.82
CA TYR A 84 1.56 -6.12 5.71
C TYR A 84 1.21 -7.53 5.28
N LEU A 85 -0.06 -7.77 4.91
CA LEU A 85 -0.53 -9.09 4.49
C LEU A 85 0.13 -9.53 3.18
N GLU A 86 0.36 -8.59 2.25
CA GLU A 86 1.15 -8.84 1.06
C GLU A 86 2.59 -9.21 1.40
N ASN A 87 3.27 -8.42 2.24
CA ASN A 87 4.66 -8.69 2.63
C ASN A 87 4.82 -10.04 3.32
N PHE A 88 3.85 -10.49 4.12
CA PHE A 88 3.86 -11.86 4.66
C PHE A 88 3.75 -12.92 3.56
N GLY A 89 2.91 -12.71 2.56
CA GLY A 89 2.85 -13.58 1.38
C GLY A 89 4.16 -13.60 0.59
N ILE A 90 4.83 -12.45 0.45
CA ILE A 90 6.13 -12.35 -0.22
C ILE A 90 7.22 -13.10 0.56
N ILE A 91 7.25 -12.96 1.89
CA ILE A 91 8.16 -13.73 2.76
C ILE A 91 7.93 -15.23 2.55
N ASP A 92 6.68 -15.67 2.54
CA ASP A 92 6.33 -17.08 2.35
C ASP A 92 6.84 -17.60 0.99
N MET A 93 6.67 -16.82 -0.08
CA MET A 93 7.22 -17.16 -1.40
C MET A 93 8.75 -17.19 -1.41
N LEU A 94 9.42 -16.24 -0.74
CA LEU A 94 10.88 -16.15 -0.72
C LEU A 94 11.52 -17.33 0.03
N VAL A 95 10.91 -17.76 1.14
CA VAL A 95 11.41 -18.84 2.00
C VAL A 95 11.17 -20.21 1.37
N HIS A 96 10.02 -20.42 0.72
CA HIS A 96 9.64 -21.74 0.19
C HIS A 96 10.03 -21.97 -1.27
N TYR A 97 10.59 -20.98 -1.98
CA TYR A 97 11.12 -21.17 -3.32
C TYR A 97 12.18 -22.29 -3.36
N PRO A 98 12.15 -23.24 -4.34
CA PRO A 98 11.33 -23.25 -5.56
C PRO A 98 9.98 -23.97 -5.42
N HIS A 99 9.58 -24.40 -4.23
CA HIS A 99 8.35 -25.15 -3.98
C HIS A 99 7.19 -24.21 -3.62
N LEU A 100 6.74 -23.38 -4.58
CA LEU A 100 5.61 -22.48 -4.35
C LEU A 100 4.29 -23.18 -4.68
N THR A 101 3.22 -22.73 -4.03
CA THR A 101 1.87 -23.11 -4.42
C THR A 101 1.17 -21.92 -5.05
N ASP A 102 0.35 -22.16 -6.07
CA ASP A 102 -0.42 -21.10 -6.72
C ASP A 102 -1.30 -20.33 -5.72
N LYS A 103 -1.74 -20.99 -4.64
CA LYS A 103 -2.53 -20.36 -3.57
C LYS A 103 -1.77 -19.26 -2.83
N VAL A 104 -0.49 -19.48 -2.51
CA VAL A 104 0.34 -18.47 -1.84
C VAL A 104 0.52 -17.25 -2.74
N ILE A 105 0.84 -17.49 -4.02
CA ILE A 105 0.99 -16.42 -5.01
C ILE A 105 -0.32 -15.65 -5.18
N GLN A 106 -1.45 -16.35 -5.33
CA GLN A 106 -2.78 -15.77 -5.48
C GLN A 106 -3.21 -14.95 -4.25
N THR A 107 -2.81 -15.40 -3.05
CA THR A 107 -3.08 -14.65 -1.82
C THR A 107 -2.23 -13.39 -1.74
N ALA A 108 -0.94 -13.47 -2.08
CA ALA A 108 -0.05 -12.31 -2.10
C ALA A 108 -0.51 -11.26 -3.13
N THR A 109 -0.77 -11.67 -4.36
CA THR A 109 -1.27 -10.77 -5.44
C THR A 109 -2.62 -10.15 -5.10
N PHE A 110 -3.52 -10.89 -4.42
CA PHE A 110 -4.78 -10.33 -3.93
C PHE A 110 -4.56 -9.17 -2.95
N PHE A 111 -3.63 -9.33 -2.01
CA PHE A 111 -3.26 -8.26 -1.10
C PHE A 111 -2.51 -7.11 -1.79
N THR A 112 -1.67 -7.39 -2.81
CA THR A 112 -1.06 -6.36 -3.68
C THR A 112 -2.13 -5.47 -4.34
N VAL A 113 -3.21 -6.07 -4.85
CA VAL A 113 -4.31 -5.31 -5.48
C VAL A 113 -5.09 -4.51 -4.43
N LEU A 114 -5.42 -5.13 -3.29
CA LEU A 114 -6.15 -4.44 -2.22
C LEU A 114 -5.37 -3.26 -1.65
N LYS A 115 -4.08 -3.41 -1.34
CA LYS A 115 -3.25 -2.31 -0.86
C LYS A 115 -3.19 -1.17 -1.89
N SER A 116 -3.12 -1.50 -3.18
CA SER A 116 -3.04 -0.53 -4.27
C SER A 116 -4.34 0.24 -4.45
N LEU A 117 -5.48 -0.46 -4.33
CA LEU A 117 -6.79 0.15 -4.34
C LEU A 117 -6.95 1.14 -3.17
N PHE A 118 -6.69 0.70 -1.94
CA PHE A 118 -6.90 1.52 -0.75
C PHE A 118 -5.90 2.69 -0.66
N SER A 119 -4.64 2.50 -1.07
CA SER A 119 -3.66 3.59 -1.14
C SER A 119 -4.06 4.63 -2.20
N THR A 120 -4.52 4.20 -3.38
CA THR A 120 -5.01 5.09 -4.44
C THR A 120 -6.22 5.91 -3.99
N ILE A 121 -7.19 5.27 -3.33
CA ILE A 121 -8.36 5.98 -2.76
C ILE A 121 -7.88 6.98 -1.70
N SER A 122 -6.95 6.60 -0.83
CA SER A 122 -6.40 7.48 0.21
C SER A 122 -5.72 8.73 -0.38
N PHE A 123 -4.89 8.55 -1.43
CA PHE A 123 -4.28 9.68 -2.15
C PHE A 123 -5.34 10.59 -2.79
N THR A 124 -6.33 9.99 -3.45
CA THR A 124 -7.42 10.73 -4.10
C THR A 124 -8.22 11.57 -3.10
N VAL A 125 -8.52 11.00 -1.92
CA VAL A 125 -9.19 11.72 -0.83
C VAL A 125 -8.35 12.90 -0.35
N VAL A 126 -7.06 12.69 -0.06
CA VAL A 126 -6.18 13.77 0.39
C VAL A 126 -6.08 14.89 -0.65
N ILE A 127 -5.88 14.55 -1.93
CA ILE A 127 -5.81 15.53 -3.01
C ILE A 127 -7.14 16.30 -3.12
N GLY A 128 -8.27 15.61 -3.10
CA GLY A 128 -9.60 16.24 -3.13
C GLY A 128 -9.81 17.22 -1.97
N LEU A 129 -9.47 16.82 -0.74
CA LEU A 129 -9.58 17.69 0.44
C LEU A 129 -8.65 18.91 0.36
N LEU A 130 -7.42 18.74 -0.13
CA LEU A 130 -6.47 19.84 -0.34
C LEU A 130 -6.98 20.83 -1.38
N VAL A 131 -7.52 20.36 -2.50
CA VAL A 131 -8.13 21.21 -3.54
C VAL A 131 -9.30 22.00 -2.96
N ILE A 132 -10.23 21.34 -2.27
CA ILE A 132 -11.39 22.00 -1.64
C ILE A 132 -10.92 23.07 -0.64
N LEU A 133 -9.94 22.76 0.21
CA LEU A 133 -9.39 23.70 1.18
C LEU A 133 -8.69 24.89 0.51
N GLY A 134 -7.94 24.64 -0.57
CA GLY A 134 -7.28 25.65 -1.37
C GLY A 134 -8.27 26.63 -2.01
N LEU A 135 -9.33 26.10 -2.64
CA LEU A 135 -10.41 26.90 -3.23
C LEU A 135 -11.14 27.71 -2.16
N LYS A 136 -11.52 27.11 -1.01
CA LYS A 136 -12.16 27.82 0.11
C LYS A 136 -11.31 29.01 0.58
N LYS A 137 -9.98 28.86 0.66
CA LYS A 137 -9.08 29.96 1.06
C LYS A 137 -8.91 31.03 -0.01
N LEU A 138 -8.89 30.65 -1.29
CA LEU A 138 -8.74 31.59 -2.40
C LEU A 138 -9.98 32.49 -2.55
N PHE A 139 -11.18 31.90 -2.48
CA PHE A 139 -12.44 32.64 -2.64
C PHE A 139 -12.87 33.41 -1.40
N ARG A 140 -12.37 33.06 -0.20
CA ARG A 140 -12.64 33.84 1.03
C ARG A 140 -11.75 35.08 1.18
N LYS A 141 -10.74 35.25 0.33
CA LYS A 141 -9.84 36.42 0.30
C LYS A 141 -10.25 37.48 -0.73
N LYS A 142 -11.32 37.26 -1.49
CA LYS A 142 -12.00 38.29 -2.29
C LYS A 142 -13.24 38.75 -1.52
#